data_AF-G3HKS1-F1
#
_entry.id   AF-G3HKS1-F1
#
_cell.length_a   1.000
_cell.length_b   1.000
_cell.length_c   1.000
_cell.angle_alpha   90.00
_cell.angle_beta   90.00
_cell.angle_gamma   90.00
#
_symmetry.space_group_name_H-M   'P 1'
#
loop_
_entity.id
_entity.type
_entity.pdbx_description
1 polymer ?
#
loop_
_entity_poly.entity_id
_entity_poly.type
_entity_poly.pdbx_seq_one_letter_code
_entity_poly.pdbx_strand_id
1 'polypeptide(L)'
;MQWLPALPTAELRLFLAQRLWWLCDSCPASRATCVQAGLVGYLLETLGTGIALGARCQEQLLALLQALGRVSLRPLELRRLLRPPPGLDSESDGTESQKARHAGAIIRALSGMARHRGPARALRYFDLTPSMAGIMVPPVQRWPGPGFTFHAWLCLHSTETAPTSAPSRPLQRKQLYRWETAKRGDPLPW
;
A
#
# COMPACT_ATOMS: atom_id res chain seq x y z
N MET A 1 -0.36 11.49 22.63
CA MET A 1 0.28 12.68 22.03
C MET A 1 -0.62 13.22 20.93
N GLN A 2 -1.48 14.21 21.23
CA GLN A 2 -2.24 14.93 20.21
C GLN A 2 -1.40 16.11 19.75
N TRP A 3 -0.93 16.09 18.50
CA TRP A 3 0.08 17.06 18.02
C TRP A 3 -0.47 17.97 16.92
N LEU A 4 -1.14 17.42 15.90
CA LEU A 4 -1.71 18.23 14.81
C LEU A 4 -3.16 18.69 15.05
N PRO A 5 -4.09 17.86 15.55
CA PRO A 5 -5.48 18.29 15.79
C PRO A 5 -5.61 19.33 16.92
N ALA A 6 -4.62 19.43 17.81
CA ALA A 6 -4.60 20.37 18.91
C ALA A 6 -4.31 21.83 18.48
N LEU A 7 -3.93 22.04 17.22
CA LEU A 7 -3.57 23.35 16.72
C LEU A 7 -4.82 24.18 16.41
N PRO A 8 -4.86 25.45 16.87
CA PRO A 8 -6.08 26.25 16.88
C PRO A 8 -6.61 26.56 15.47
N THR A 9 -5.73 26.74 14.48
CA THR A 9 -6.11 27.16 13.14
C THR A 9 -5.84 26.09 12.09
N ALA A 10 -6.70 26.03 11.07
CA ALA A 10 -6.55 25.12 9.94
C ALA A 10 -5.30 25.43 9.10
N GLU A 11 -4.93 26.70 9.00
CA GLU A 11 -3.72 27.15 8.29
C GLU A 11 -2.44 26.66 8.96
N LEU A 12 -2.36 26.74 10.29
CA LEU A 12 -1.20 26.26 11.04
C LEU A 12 -1.07 24.74 10.93
N ARG A 13 -2.20 24.01 10.98
CA ARG A 13 -2.24 22.56 10.72
C ARG A 13 -1.70 22.22 9.34
N LEU A 14 -2.14 22.93 8.30
CA LEU A 14 -1.67 22.72 6.93
C LEU A 14 -0.19 23.07 6.79
N PHE A 15 0.24 24.20 7.33
CA PHE A 15 1.64 24.64 7.29
C PHE A 15 2.56 23.60 7.92
N LEU A 16 2.24 23.11 9.13
CA LEU A 16 3.05 22.08 9.78
C LEU A 16 3.01 20.76 9.02
N ALA A 17 1.86 20.34 8.49
CA ALA A 17 1.78 19.13 7.66
C ALA A 17 2.66 19.23 6.40
N GLN A 18 2.72 20.40 5.76
CA GLN A 18 3.60 20.66 4.62
C GLN A 18 5.08 20.66 5.01
N ARG A 19 5.43 21.29 6.14
CA ARG A 19 6.82 21.31 6.64
C ARG A 19 7.30 19.91 7.00
N LEU A 20 6.46 19.12 7.67
CA LEU A 20 6.75 17.73 7.96
C LEU A 20 6.96 16.92 6.69
N TRP A 21 6.10 17.12 5.69
CA TRP A 21 6.27 16.45 4.41
C TRP A 21 7.64 16.73 3.80
N TRP A 22 8.06 18.00 3.74
CA TRP A 22 9.37 18.39 3.22
C TRP A 22 10.53 17.77 4.01
N LEU A 23 10.44 17.73 5.34
CA LEU A 23 11.49 17.14 6.18
C LEU A 23 11.60 15.62 5.96
N CYS A 24 10.46 14.93 5.97
CA CYS A 24 10.38 13.48 5.86
C CYS A 24 10.71 12.98 4.45
N ASP A 25 10.32 13.73 3.40
CA ASP A 25 10.53 13.34 1.99
C ASP A 25 11.81 13.92 1.37
N SER A 26 12.63 14.64 2.14
CA SER A 26 13.86 15.31 1.68
C SER A 26 14.86 14.37 1.00
N CYS A 27 15.02 13.14 1.49
CA CYS A 27 15.89 12.12 0.89
C CYS A 27 15.46 10.69 1.30
N PRO A 28 15.96 9.64 0.62
CA PRO A 28 15.64 8.25 0.97
C PRO A 28 15.99 7.87 2.41
N ALA A 29 17.11 8.35 2.94
CA ALA A 29 17.52 8.10 4.32
C ALA A 29 16.55 8.72 5.34
N SER A 30 16.10 9.96 5.09
CA SER A 30 15.10 10.63 5.93
C SER A 30 13.81 9.81 6.03
N ARG A 31 13.29 9.35 4.88
CA ARG A 31 12.09 8.48 4.85
C ARG A 31 12.28 7.20 5.66
N ALA A 32 13.43 6.54 5.53
CA ALA A 32 13.73 5.31 6.27
C ALA A 32 13.76 5.57 7.78
N THR A 33 14.43 6.63 8.23
CA THR A 33 14.46 7.05 9.63
C THR A 33 13.06 7.36 10.17
N CYS A 34 12.23 8.08 9.40
CA CYS A 34 10.85 8.37 9.78
C CYS A 34 10.01 7.10 9.96
N VAL A 35 10.16 6.13 9.06
CA VAL A 35 9.47 4.83 9.15
C VAL A 35 9.95 4.03 10.36
N GLN A 36 11.26 3.98 10.61
CA GLN A 36 11.84 3.32 11.78
C GLN A 36 11.40 3.95 13.10
N ALA A 37 11.25 5.28 13.13
CA ALA A 37 10.71 6.02 14.26
C ALA A 37 9.18 5.82 14.45
N GLY A 38 8.52 5.06 13.57
CA GLY A 38 7.10 4.73 13.68
C GLY A 38 6.15 5.85 13.22
N LEU A 39 6.64 6.82 12.45
CA LEU A 39 5.84 7.98 12.01
C LEU A 39 4.57 7.60 11.23
N VAL A 40 4.60 6.49 10.49
CA VAL A 40 3.45 5.95 9.76
C VAL A 40 2.27 5.66 10.71
N GLY A 41 2.54 5.05 11.86
CA GLY A 41 1.52 4.79 12.88
C GLY A 41 0.90 6.08 13.44
N TYR A 42 1.74 7.09 13.74
CA TYR A 42 1.27 8.39 14.24
C TYR A 42 0.43 9.15 13.21
N LEU A 43 0.79 9.09 11.92
CA LEU A 43 0.01 9.70 10.85
C LEU A 43 -1.38 9.05 10.72
N LEU A 44 -1.46 7.73 10.83
CA LEU A 44 -2.74 7.01 10.79
C LEU A 44 -3.64 7.34 11.98
N GLU A 45 -3.07 7.43 13.19
CA GLU A 45 -3.81 7.87 14.39
C GLU A 45 -4.34 9.30 14.22
N THR A 46 -3.52 10.18 13.64
CA THR A 46 -3.91 11.57 13.36
C THR A 46 -5.02 11.63 12.32
N LEU A 47 -4.90 10.91 11.20
CA LEU A 47 -5.94 10.82 10.17
C LEU A 47 -7.27 10.28 10.73
N GLY A 48 -7.22 9.44 11.77
CA GLY A 48 -8.40 8.95 12.49
C GLY A 48 -9.23 10.04 13.18
N THR A 49 -8.66 11.22 13.47
CA THR A 49 -9.41 12.36 14.05
C THR A 49 -10.17 13.17 12.99
N GLY A 50 -10.03 12.81 11.71
CA GLY A 50 -10.90 13.19 10.59
C GLY A 50 -11.35 14.65 10.57
N ILE A 51 -12.56 14.90 11.09
CA ILE A 51 -13.28 16.18 11.04
C ILE A 51 -12.42 17.33 11.60
N ALA A 52 -11.64 17.09 12.65
CA ALA A 52 -10.84 18.12 13.30
C ALA A 52 -9.69 18.64 12.42
N LEU A 53 -9.27 17.93 11.36
CA LEU A 53 -8.11 18.28 10.53
C LEU A 53 -8.42 19.21 9.36
N GLY A 54 -9.63 19.14 8.80
CA GLY A 54 -9.97 19.79 7.53
C GLY A 54 -9.39 19.09 6.30
N ALA A 55 -10.07 19.23 5.15
CA ALA A 55 -9.81 18.43 3.95
C ALA A 55 -8.38 18.58 3.38
N ARG A 56 -7.89 19.82 3.25
CA ARG A 56 -6.54 20.10 2.70
C ARG A 56 -5.43 19.49 3.55
N CYS A 57 -5.59 19.54 4.87
CA CYS A 57 -4.61 18.98 5.79
C CYS A 57 -4.60 17.44 5.72
N GLN A 58 -5.79 16.82 5.67
CA GLN A 58 -5.91 15.37 5.45
C GLN A 58 -5.24 14.93 4.15
N GLU A 59 -5.45 15.66 3.05
CA GLU A 59 -4.83 15.38 1.76
C GLU A 59 -3.30 15.46 1.83
N GLN A 60 -2.75 16.47 2.52
CA GLN A 60 -1.31 16.60 2.74
C GLN A 60 -0.74 15.45 3.57
N LEU A 61 -1.43 15.04 4.64
CA LEU A 61 -1.03 13.90 5.48
C LEU A 61 -1.12 12.57 4.72
N LEU A 62 -2.12 12.40 3.85
CA LEU A 62 -2.21 11.24 2.96
C LEU A 62 -1.06 11.21 1.94
N ALA A 63 -0.63 12.35 1.41
CA ALA A 63 0.54 12.43 0.54
C ALA A 63 1.84 12.05 1.27
N LEU A 64 1.98 12.48 2.53
CA LEU A 64 3.10 12.05 3.38
C LEU A 64 3.04 10.54 3.68
N LEU A 65 1.86 10.03 4.03
CA LEU A 65 1.65 8.61 4.26
C LEU A 65 2.04 7.79 3.03
N GLN A 66 1.69 8.26 1.82
CA GLN A 66 2.12 7.61 0.58
C GLN A 66 3.65 7.58 0.44
N ALA A 67 4.33 8.68 0.71
CA ALA A 67 5.80 8.75 0.60
C ALA A 67 6.50 7.79 1.56
N LEU A 68 6.01 7.65 2.80
CA LEU A 68 6.56 6.76 3.81
C LEU A 68 6.14 5.29 3.60
N GLY A 69 4.88 5.05 3.24
CA GLY A 69 4.34 3.72 2.96
C GLY A 69 4.98 3.03 1.76
N ARG A 70 5.61 3.80 0.84
CA ARG A 70 6.50 3.26 -0.21
C ARG A 70 7.74 2.58 0.34
N VAL A 71 8.23 3.02 1.49
CA VAL A 71 9.45 2.47 2.12
C VAL A 71 9.11 1.25 2.95
N SER A 72 8.14 1.37 3.87
CA SER A 72 7.60 0.24 4.60
C SER A 72 6.21 0.56 5.15
N LEU A 73 5.36 -0.46 5.20
CA LEU A 73 4.04 -0.38 5.84
C LEU A 73 3.82 -1.67 6.63
N ARG A 74 3.67 -1.56 7.95
CA ARG A 74 3.46 -2.71 8.84
C ARG A 74 2.04 -3.27 8.68
N PRO A 75 1.81 -4.57 8.93
CA PRO A 75 0.47 -5.17 8.80
C PRO A 75 -0.61 -4.45 9.64
N LEU A 76 -0.26 -4.01 10.85
CA LEU A 76 -1.19 -3.26 11.71
C LEU A 76 -1.53 -1.88 11.13
N GLU A 77 -0.57 -1.21 10.48
CA GLU A 77 -0.77 0.09 9.84
C GLU A 77 -1.64 -0.03 8.60
N LEU A 78 -1.44 -1.08 7.80
CA LEU A 78 -2.33 -1.39 6.67
C LEU A 78 -3.77 -1.64 7.13
N ARG A 79 -3.96 -2.45 8.19
CA ARG A 79 -5.29 -2.67 8.76
C ARG A 79 -5.93 -1.38 9.27
N ARG A 80 -5.16 -0.50 9.91
CA ARG A 80 -5.64 0.82 10.36
C ARG A 80 -6.01 1.73 9.19
N LEU A 81 -5.24 1.71 8.11
CA LEU A 81 -5.52 2.50 6.91
C LEU A 81 -6.80 2.07 6.20
N LEU A 82 -7.10 0.76 6.19
CA LEU A 82 -8.31 0.21 5.60
C LEU A 82 -9.56 0.40 6.48
N ARG A 83 -9.37 0.73 7.77
CA ARG A 83 -10.47 0.88 8.71
C ARG A 83 -11.11 2.27 8.54
N PRO A 84 -12.42 2.36 8.31
CA PRO A 84 -13.11 3.65 8.27
C PRO A 84 -12.99 4.37 9.62
N PRO A 85 -12.85 5.71 9.62
CA PRO A 85 -12.84 6.49 10.85
C PRO A 85 -14.18 6.38 11.60
N PRO A 86 -14.16 6.45 12.95
CA PRO A 86 -15.36 6.35 13.78
C PRO A 86 -16.35 7.46 13.40
N GLY A 87 -17.61 7.08 13.18
CA GLY A 87 -18.69 7.96 12.71
C GLY A 87 -19.12 7.75 11.25
N LEU A 88 -18.37 6.98 10.47
CA LEU A 88 -18.79 6.52 9.12
C LEU A 88 -19.54 5.18 9.12
N ASP A 89 -19.67 4.54 10.28
CA ASP A 89 -20.33 3.24 10.44
C ASP A 89 -21.83 3.37 10.77
N SER A 90 -22.34 4.59 10.96
CA SER A 90 -23.77 4.84 11.21
C SER A 90 -24.56 4.92 9.91
N GLU A 91 -25.67 4.18 9.82
CA GLU A 91 -26.55 4.17 8.66
C GLU A 91 -27.39 5.45 8.61
N SER A 92 -26.84 6.51 8.00
CA SER A 92 -27.60 7.68 7.58
C SER A 92 -27.27 8.03 6.13
N ASP A 93 -28.18 8.70 5.44
CA ASP A 93 -28.12 8.95 3.99
C ASP A 93 -26.87 9.77 3.54
N GLY A 94 -26.30 10.59 4.42
CA GLY A 94 -25.04 11.31 4.18
C GLY A 94 -23.77 10.46 4.24
N THR A 95 -23.88 9.20 4.66
CA THR A 95 -22.74 8.35 5.02
C THR A 95 -22.15 7.63 3.80
N GLU A 96 -22.95 7.29 2.79
CA GLU A 96 -22.48 6.57 1.59
C GLU A 96 -21.51 7.40 0.73
N SER A 97 -21.82 8.68 0.49
CA SER A 97 -20.90 9.58 -0.22
C SER A 97 -19.56 9.74 0.52
N GLN A 98 -19.62 9.78 1.85
CA GLN A 98 -18.44 9.96 2.70
C GLN A 98 -17.62 8.67 2.81
N LYS A 99 -18.26 7.49 2.85
CA LYS A 99 -17.62 6.17 2.70
C LYS A 99 -16.94 6.03 1.33
N ALA A 100 -17.61 6.42 0.25
CA ALA A 100 -17.04 6.40 -1.10
C ALA A 100 -15.83 7.33 -1.23
N ARG A 101 -15.89 8.54 -0.65
CA ARG A 101 -14.75 9.47 -0.59
C ARG A 101 -13.59 8.89 0.21
N HIS A 102 -13.87 8.27 1.35
CA HIS A 102 -12.86 7.59 2.18
C HIS A 102 -12.21 6.45 1.40
N ALA A 103 -12.99 5.51 0.87
CA ALA A 103 -12.50 4.40 0.05
C ALA A 103 -11.65 4.88 -1.13
N GLY A 104 -12.11 5.93 -1.84
CA GLY A 104 -11.35 6.55 -2.91
C GLY A 104 -10.00 7.13 -2.44
N ALA A 105 -9.96 7.76 -1.27
CA ALA A 105 -8.71 8.27 -0.69
C ALA A 105 -7.75 7.14 -0.31
N ILE A 106 -8.26 6.04 0.26
CA ILE A 106 -7.47 4.86 0.60
C ILE A 106 -6.91 4.21 -0.66
N ILE A 107 -7.75 3.94 -1.68
CA ILE A 107 -7.32 3.36 -2.96
C ILE A 107 -6.25 4.23 -3.63
N ARG A 108 -6.41 5.56 -3.62
CA ARG A 108 -5.39 6.49 -4.14
C ARG A 108 -4.09 6.41 -3.35
N ALA A 109 -4.15 6.33 -2.02
CA ALA A 109 -2.96 6.20 -1.18
C ALA A 109 -2.21 4.90 -1.46
N LEU A 110 -2.93 3.79 -1.43
CA LEU A 110 -2.45 2.46 -1.78
C LEU A 110 -1.82 2.41 -3.18
N SER A 111 -2.52 2.92 -4.19
CA SER A 111 -2.00 3.03 -5.56
C SER A 111 -0.76 3.92 -5.62
N GLY A 112 -0.75 5.02 -4.86
CA GLY A 112 0.40 5.92 -4.74
C GLY A 112 1.61 5.21 -4.15
N MET A 113 1.43 4.34 -3.16
CA MET A 113 2.49 3.54 -2.55
C MET A 113 3.05 2.50 -3.52
N ALA A 114 2.19 1.83 -4.29
CA ALA A 114 2.63 0.89 -5.32
C ALA A 114 3.31 1.54 -6.53
N ARG A 115 3.01 2.80 -6.83
CA ARG A 115 3.59 3.53 -7.96
C ARG A 115 5.07 3.80 -7.69
N HIS A 116 5.94 3.00 -8.31
CA HIS A 116 7.37 3.30 -8.40
C HIS A 116 7.62 4.50 -9.33
N ARG A 117 8.43 5.46 -8.86
CA ARG A 117 9.02 6.52 -9.69
C ARG A 117 10.46 6.10 -10.03
N GLY A 118 10.70 5.62 -11.26
CA GLY A 118 12.02 5.19 -11.73
C GLY A 118 11.96 4.01 -12.73
N PRO A 119 13.09 3.67 -13.38
CA PRO A 119 13.15 2.67 -14.45
C PRO A 119 12.92 1.21 -14.00
N ALA A 120 13.02 0.91 -12.70
CA ALA A 120 12.62 -0.38 -12.15
C ALA A 120 11.17 -0.30 -11.64
N ARG A 121 10.22 -0.78 -12.44
CA ARG A 121 8.77 -0.72 -12.16
C ARG A 121 8.30 -1.82 -11.18
N ALA A 122 9.11 -2.85 -10.98
CA ALA A 122 8.88 -3.91 -10.01
C ALA A 122 10.21 -4.31 -9.34
N LEU A 123 10.17 -4.58 -8.02
CA LEU A 123 11.31 -5.14 -7.26
C LEU A 123 11.79 -6.48 -7.84
N ARG A 124 10.86 -7.24 -8.43
CA ARG A 124 11.09 -8.52 -9.09
C ARG A 124 10.14 -8.63 -10.28
N TYR A 125 10.67 -9.03 -11.41
CA TYR A 125 9.89 -9.40 -12.58
C TYR A 125 9.72 -10.92 -12.59
N PHE A 126 8.50 -11.37 -12.84
CA PHE A 126 8.18 -12.78 -13.05
C PHE A 126 7.66 -12.92 -14.47
N ASP A 127 8.27 -13.80 -15.25
CA ASP A 127 7.71 -14.19 -16.54
C ASP A 127 6.57 -15.18 -16.29
N LEU A 128 5.34 -14.73 -16.52
CA LEU A 128 4.13 -15.54 -16.36
C LEU A 128 3.61 -16.11 -17.70
N THR A 129 4.38 -15.95 -18.79
CA THR A 129 4.06 -16.48 -20.12
C THR A 129 3.98 -18.01 -20.14
N PRO A 130 4.86 -18.76 -19.43
CA PRO A 130 4.72 -20.21 -19.31
C PRO A 130 3.43 -20.59 -18.56
N SER A 131 2.74 -21.64 -19.01
CA SER A 131 1.47 -22.09 -18.42
C SER A 131 1.58 -22.49 -16.94
N MET A 132 2.75 -22.97 -16.52
CA MET A 132 3.08 -23.37 -15.15
C MET A 132 3.82 -22.29 -14.34
N ALA A 133 4.03 -21.10 -14.90
CA ALA A 133 4.67 -20.02 -14.16
C ALA A 133 3.77 -19.48 -13.04
N GLY A 134 4.36 -19.27 -11.86
CA GLY A 134 3.69 -18.77 -10.68
C GLY A 134 4.66 -18.04 -9.75
N ILE A 135 4.12 -17.31 -8.78
CA ILE A 135 4.90 -16.63 -7.75
C ILE A 135 5.12 -17.65 -6.63
N MET A 136 6.32 -18.23 -6.58
CA MET A 136 6.70 -19.07 -5.45
C MET A 136 7.07 -18.20 -4.24
N VAL A 137 6.44 -18.46 -3.11
CA VAL A 137 6.93 -17.97 -1.82
C VAL A 137 7.86 -19.03 -1.23
N PRO A 138 9.06 -18.65 -0.75
CA PRO A 138 10.00 -19.60 -0.17
C PRO A 138 9.32 -20.48 0.88
N PRO A 139 9.67 -21.77 0.96
CA PRO A 139 9.12 -22.66 1.98
C PRO A 139 9.52 -22.11 3.35
N VAL A 140 8.55 -21.58 4.10
CA VAL A 140 8.83 -21.01 5.42
C VAL A 140 8.83 -22.14 6.44
N GLN A 141 10.03 -22.46 6.93
CA GLN A 141 10.30 -23.67 7.72
C GLN A 141 9.54 -23.71 9.05
N ARG A 142 9.34 -22.57 9.74
CA ARG A 142 8.61 -22.49 11.02
C ARG A 142 8.03 -21.09 11.23
N TRP A 143 6.72 -21.00 11.47
CA TRP A 143 6.05 -19.80 11.96
C TRP A 143 5.63 -19.99 13.43
N PRO A 144 5.81 -18.99 14.31
CA PRO A 144 5.26 -19.04 15.65
C PRO A 144 3.76 -18.70 15.58
N GLY A 145 2.92 -19.71 15.33
CA GLY A 145 1.45 -19.55 15.32
C GLY A 145 0.72 -20.35 14.24
N PRO A 146 -0.62 -20.24 14.18
CA PRO A 146 -1.47 -21.07 13.31
C PRO A 146 -1.40 -20.73 11.82
N GLY A 147 -0.67 -19.69 11.41
CA GLY A 147 -0.56 -19.31 10.00
C GLY A 147 0.22 -18.00 9.77
N PHE A 148 0.33 -17.60 8.51
CA PHE A 148 0.92 -16.32 8.11
C PHE A 148 0.07 -15.62 7.04
N THR A 149 0.20 -14.30 6.97
CA THR A 149 -0.35 -13.50 5.88
C THR A 149 0.77 -12.62 5.35
N PHE A 150 0.97 -12.61 4.03
CA PHE A 150 1.85 -11.65 3.38
C PHE A 150 1.01 -10.76 2.47
N HIS A 151 1.44 -9.51 2.31
CA HIS A 151 0.81 -8.54 1.42
C HIS A 151 1.85 -8.13 0.38
N ALA A 152 1.46 -8.13 -0.90
CA ALA A 152 2.33 -7.75 -2.00
C ALA A 152 1.58 -6.87 -3.00
N TRP A 153 2.32 -5.99 -3.66
CA TRP A 153 1.83 -5.19 -4.79
C TRP A 153 2.30 -5.84 -6.08
N LEU A 154 1.37 -6.18 -6.97
CA LEU A 154 1.69 -6.78 -8.26
C LEU A 154 1.47 -5.76 -9.39
N CYS A 155 2.45 -5.63 -10.28
CA CYS A 155 2.31 -4.87 -11.53
C CYS A 155 2.34 -5.87 -12.69
N LEU A 156 1.23 -5.99 -13.43
CA LEU A 156 1.15 -6.84 -14.62
C LEU A 156 1.53 -6.03 -15.85
N HIS A 157 2.41 -6.57 -16.69
CA HIS A 157 2.80 -5.96 -17.96
C HIS A 157 2.56 -6.98 -19.08
N SER A 158 1.73 -6.64 -20.07
CA SER A 158 1.57 -7.43 -21.27
C SER A 158 2.67 -7.04 -22.24
N THR A 159 3.54 -7.98 -22.62
CA THR A 159 4.40 -7.78 -23.78
C THR A 159 3.49 -7.81 -25.00
N GLU A 160 3.24 -6.66 -25.61
CA GLU A 160 2.63 -6.60 -26.93
C GLU A 160 3.60 -7.27 -27.90
N THR A 161 3.36 -8.54 -28.20
CA THR A 161 4.10 -9.26 -29.23
C THR A 161 3.89 -8.51 -30.53
N ALA A 162 4.99 -8.05 -31.14
CA ALA A 162 4.98 -7.47 -32.48
C ALA A 162 4.06 -8.27 -33.41
N PRO A 163 3.30 -7.62 -34.32
CA PRO A 163 2.27 -8.29 -35.12
C PRO A 163 2.95 -9.32 -36.02
N THR A 164 3.01 -10.55 -35.53
CA THR A 164 3.45 -11.69 -36.32
C THR A 164 2.18 -12.23 -36.95
N SER A 165 2.15 -12.21 -38.26
CA SER A 165 1.02 -12.57 -39.11
C SER A 165 0.52 -14.00 -38.84
N ALA A 166 -0.42 -14.17 -37.92
CA ALA A 166 -1.36 -15.29 -37.88
C ALA A 166 -2.51 -14.97 -36.91
N PRO A 167 -3.78 -15.25 -37.28
CA PRO A 167 -4.91 -15.05 -36.38
C PRO A 167 -4.98 -16.23 -35.40
N SER A 168 -4.16 -16.22 -34.35
CA SER A 168 -4.38 -17.11 -33.21
C SER A 168 -5.31 -16.42 -32.23
N ARG A 169 -6.44 -17.08 -31.93
CA ARG A 169 -7.48 -16.59 -31.01
C ARG A 169 -6.87 -16.03 -29.72
N PRO A 170 -7.44 -14.97 -29.12
CA PRO A 170 -6.93 -14.43 -27.87
C PRO A 170 -6.96 -15.53 -26.80
N LEU A 171 -5.79 -15.91 -26.29
CA LEU A 171 -5.64 -16.83 -25.17
C LEU A 171 -6.26 -16.18 -23.92
N GLN A 172 -7.57 -16.36 -23.74
CA GLN A 172 -8.25 -16.01 -22.50
C GLN A 172 -7.83 -17.00 -21.41
N ARG A 173 -6.73 -16.71 -20.71
CA ARG A 173 -6.36 -17.45 -19.50
C ARG A 173 -7.26 -17.02 -18.35
N LYS A 174 -8.22 -17.87 -17.97
CA LYS A 174 -9.02 -17.76 -16.74
C LYS A 174 -8.33 -18.51 -15.59
N GLN A 175 -7.20 -17.99 -15.11
CA GLN A 175 -6.64 -18.48 -13.84
C GLN A 175 -6.15 -17.30 -13.02
N LEU A 176 -6.90 -17.01 -11.96
CA LEU A 176 -6.67 -15.82 -11.13
C LEU A 176 -5.47 -16.00 -10.19
N TYR A 177 -5.27 -17.16 -9.57
CA TYR A 177 -4.07 -17.46 -8.75
C TYR A 177 -4.02 -18.95 -8.41
N ARG A 178 -2.82 -19.56 -8.42
CA ARG A 178 -2.54 -20.88 -7.84
C ARG A 178 -1.40 -20.72 -6.83
N TRP A 179 -1.61 -21.17 -5.60
CA TRP A 179 -0.61 -21.13 -4.53
C TRP A 179 -0.09 -22.53 -4.29
N GLU A 180 1.17 -22.78 -4.65
CA GLU A 180 1.84 -24.04 -4.37
C GLU A 180 2.77 -23.84 -3.18
N THR A 181 2.55 -24.62 -2.12
CA THR A 181 3.47 -24.67 -0.98
C THR A 181 4.40 -25.85 -1.22
N ALA A 182 5.70 -25.59 -1.38
CA ALA A 182 6.69 -26.67 -1.44
C ALA A 182 6.74 -27.34 -0.07
N LYS A 183 6.24 -28.57 0.03
CA LYS A 183 6.56 -29.45 1.16
C LYS A 183 7.99 -29.93 0.98
N ARG A 184 8.71 -30.07 2.10
CA ARG A 184 10.09 -30.59 2.16
C ARG A 184 10.17 -31.90 1.36
N GLY A 185 10.75 -31.82 0.17
CA GLY A 185 11.38 -32.94 -0.52
C GLY A 185 12.87 -32.85 -0.22
N ASP A 186 13.44 -34.00 0.08
CA ASP A 186 14.80 -34.26 0.59
C ASP A 186 15.94 -33.52 -0.12
N PRO A 187 17.11 -33.35 0.55
CA PRO A 187 18.24 -32.63 -0.02
C PRO A 187 18.67 -33.25 -1.35
N LEU A 188 18.86 -32.40 -2.36
CA LEU A 188 19.61 -32.78 -3.55
C LEU A 188 21.03 -33.20 -3.12
N PRO A 189 21.53 -34.35 -3.56
CA PRO A 189 22.94 -34.68 -3.37
C PRO A 189 23.78 -33.81 -4.32
N TRP A 190 24.68 -33.03 -3.73
CA TRP A 190 25.84 -32.30 -4.27
C TRP A 190 25.67 -31.58 -5.62
#